data_AF-A0A2Z3QYN9-F1
#
_entry.id   AF-A0A2Z3QYN9-F1
#
_cell.length_a   1.000
_cell.length_b   1.000
_cell.length_c   1.000
_cell.angle_alpha   90.00
_cell.angle_beta   90.00
_cell.angle_gamma   90.00
#
_symmetry.space_group_name_H-M   'P 1'
#
loop_
_entity.id
_entity.type
_entity.pdbx_description
1 polymer ?
#
loop_
_entity_poly.entity_id
_entity_poly.type
_entity_poly.pdbx_seq_one_letter_code
_entity_poly.pdbx_strand_id
1 'polypeptide(L)' 'MDKFISAAEAHRQFSALLREVREGRRYVVTRHGRPIARLVPIGKAL' A
#
# COMPACT_ATOMS: atom_id res chain seq x y z
N MET A 1 -7.90 -9.01 -1.69
CA MET A 1 -8.12 -8.33 -0.39
C MET A 1 -7.03 -7.30 -0.19
N ASP A 2 -7.36 -6.11 0.31
CA ASP A 2 -6.36 -5.09 0.58
C ASP A 2 -5.60 -5.41 1.87
N LYS A 3 -4.27 -5.31 1.83
CA LYS A 3 -3.42 -5.61 2.99
C LYS A 3 -3.23 -4.35 3.85
N PHE A 4 -3.42 -4.49 5.16
CA PHE A 4 -3.18 -3.39 6.08
C PHE A 4 -1.69 -3.24 6.37
N ILE A 5 -1.22 -1.99 6.39
CA ILE A 5 0.16 -1.64 6.74
C ILE A 5 0.14 -0.37 7.59
N SER A 6 1.06 -0.25 8.55
CA SER A 6 1.19 0.99 9.31
C SER A 6 1.88 2.05 8.46
N ALA A 7 1.62 3.33 8.72
CA ALA A 7 2.30 4.44 8.06
C ALA A 7 3.84 4.36 8.27
N ALA A 8 4.28 3.94 9.44
CA ALA A 8 5.70 3.77 9.76
C ALA A 8 6.35 2.67 8.92
N GLU A 9 5.68 1.53 8.76
CA GLU A 9 6.18 0.45 7.89
C GLU A 9 6.12 0.89 6.42
N ALA A 10 5.02 1.50 5.98
CA ALA A 10 4.89 1.98 4.61
C ALA A 10 6.01 2.94 4.21
N HIS A 11 6.44 3.83 5.12
CA HIS A 11 7.58 4.72 4.89
C HIS A 11 8.91 3.96 4.80
N ARG A 12 9.16 2.97 5.67
CA ARG A 12 10.40 2.16 5.68
C ARG A 12 10.60 1.33 4.42
N GLN A 13 9.52 0.75 3.89
CA GLN A 13 9.55 -0.16 2.74
C GLN A 13 8.84 0.41 1.51
N PHE A 14 8.80 1.74 1.37
CA PHE A 14 7.98 2.40 0.34
C PHE A 14 8.30 1.94 -1.09
N SER A 15 9.59 1.86 -1.44
CA SER A 15 10.02 1.42 -2.77
C SER A 15 9.63 -0.03 -3.08
N ALA A 16 9.63 -0.93 -2.08
CA ALA A 16 9.18 -2.30 -2.27
C ALA A 16 7.66 -2.35 -2.50
N LEU A 17 6.89 -1.64 -1.67
CA LEU A 17 5.44 -1.55 -1.80
C LEU A 17 5.00 -1.02 -3.16
N LEU A 18 5.71 -0.02 -3.71
CA LEU A 18 5.40 0.52 -5.04
C LEU A 18 5.60 -0.51 -6.15
N ARG A 19 6.62 -1.38 -6.08
CA ARG A 19 6.80 -2.47 -7.06
C ARG A 19 5.64 -3.45 -7.02
N GLU A 20 5.24 -3.86 -5.82
CA GLU A 20 4.13 -4.76 -5.63
C GLU A 20 2.79 -4.16 -6.07
N VAL A 21 2.60 -2.86 -5.83
CA VAL A 21 1.43 -2.12 -6.31
C VAL A 21 1.41 -2.04 -7.83
N ARG A 22 2.56 -1.88 -8.49
CA ARG A 22 2.62 -2.00 -9.96
C ARG A 22 2.20 -3.39 -10.46
N GLU A 23 2.44 -4.44 -9.69
CA GLU A 23 1.99 -5.81 -9.97
C GLU A 23 0.52 -6.07 -9.61
N GLY A 24 -0.21 -5.05 -9.14
CA GLY A 24 -1.64 -5.16 -8.83
C GLY A 24 -1.96 -5.30 -7.34
N ARG A 25 -0.96 -5.36 -6.44
CA ARG A 25 -1.23 -5.38 -5.00
C ARG A 25 -1.86 -4.06 -4.54
N ARG A 26 -2.67 -4.14 -3.48
CA ARG A 26 -3.38 -3.00 -2.90
C ARG A 26 -3.18 -3.00 -1.38
N TYR A 27 -2.92 -1.82 -0.84
CA TYR A 27 -2.66 -1.62 0.58
C TYR A 27 -3.59 -0.59 1.20
N VAL A 28 -4.01 -0.82 2.45
CA VAL A 28 -4.62 0.19 3.31
C VAL A 28 -3.58 0.64 4.33
N VAL A 29 -3.22 1.91 4.29
CA VAL A 29 -2.28 2.51 5.23
C VAL A 29 -3.04 2.95 6.48
N THR A 30 -2.51 2.58 7.64
CA THR A 30 -3.10 2.86 8.96
C THR A 30 -2.19 3.71 9.83
N ARG A 31 -2.79 4.47 10.74
CA ARG A 31 -2.09 5.18 11.82
C ARG A 31 -2.84 4.93 13.12
N HIS A 32 -2.14 4.43 14.15
CA HIS A 32 -2.76 3.98 15.41
C HIS A 32 -3.96 3.03 15.18
N GLY A 33 -3.82 2.08 14.25
CA GLY A 33 -4.86 1.11 13.89
C GLY A 33 -6.00 1.66 13.03
N ARG A 34 -6.06 2.97 12.78
CA ARG A 34 -7.12 3.60 11.98
C ARG A 34 -6.68 3.73 10.51
N PRO A 35 -7.49 3.30 9.52
CA PRO A 35 -7.22 3.54 8.11
C PRO A 35 -7.16 5.03 7.78
N ILE A 36 -6.14 5.45 7.02
CA ILE A 36 -5.93 6.87 6.65
C ILE A 36 -5.63 7.09 5.17
N ALA A 37 -5.16 6.05 4.45
CA ALA A 37 -4.85 6.15 3.02
C ALA A 37 -4.88 4.77 2.36
N ARG A 38 -4.80 4.74 1.02
CA ARG A 38 -4.63 3.52 0.24
C ARG A 38 -3.52 3.67 -0.79
N LEU A 39 -2.74 2.62 -0.97
CA LEU A 39 -1.80 2.50 -2.09
C LEU A 39 -2.39 1.51 -3.09
N VAL A 40 -2.71 2.00 -4.29
CA VAL A 40 -3.40 1.24 -5.34
C VAL A 40 -2.69 1.43 -6.69
N PRO A 41 -2.76 0.44 -7.59
CA PRO A 41 -2.21 0.58 -8.93
C PRO A 41 -2.95 1.69 -9.69
N ILE A 42 -2.22 2.44 -10.50
CA ILE A 42 -2.81 3.41 -11.43
C ILE A 42 -2.77 2.78 -12.83
N GLY A 43 -3.94 2.45 -13.39
CA GLY A 43 -4.09 1.79 -14.70
C GLY A 43 -4.52 0.32 -14.60
N LYS A 44 -4.88 -0.28 -15.74
CA LYS A 44 -5.11 -1.73 -15.84
C LYS A 44 -3.77 -2.43 -15.61
N ALA A 45 -3.68 -3.30 -14.61
CA ALA A 45 -2.61 -4.30 -14.58
C ALA A 45 -2.64 -5.01 -15.94
N LEU A 46 -1.61 -4.79 -16.76
CA LEU A 46 -1.46 -5.46 -18.05
C LEU A 46 -1.28 -6.96 -17.82
#